data_AF-A0A933FTB6-F1
#
_entry.id   AF-A0A933FTB6-F1
#
_cell.length_a   1.000
_cell.length_b   1.000
_cell.length_c   1.000
_cell.angle_alpha   90.00
_cell.angle_beta   90.00
_cell.angle_gamma   90.00
#
_symmetry.space_group_name_H-M   'P 1'
#
loop_
_entity.id
_entity.type
_entity.pdbx_description
1 polymer ?
#
loop_
_entity_poly.entity_id
_entity_poly.type
_entity_poly.pdbx_seq_one_letter_code
_entity_poly.pdbx_strand_id
1 'polypeptide(L)'
;MQQERNKPSTIRKLRQQFVTVMHSGSGLNERPYLKKHNESNIPGFYIIGDLAGAPVIKYAMAQGYEVIEHIATLLDAIGGDDGEL
;
A
#
# COMPACT_ATOMS: atom_id res chain seq x y z
N MET A 1 -54.17 6.57 19.01
CA MET A 1 -52.91 7.35 19.06
C MET A 1 -51.81 6.50 18.47
N GLN A 2 -51.04 7.07 17.55
CA GLN A 2 -50.06 6.41 16.69
C GLN A 2 -48.82 6.01 17.51
N GLN A 3 -48.35 4.77 17.36
CA GLN A 3 -46.96 4.40 17.71
C GLN A 3 -46.33 3.69 16.51
N GLU A 4 -45.79 4.55 15.66
CA GLU A 4 -44.55 4.47 14.90
C GLU A 4 -44.01 3.10 14.46
N ARG A 5 -43.98 2.96 13.13
CA ARG A 5 -43.26 1.96 12.34
C ARG A 5 -41.81 1.80 12.81
N ASN A 6 -41.56 0.74 13.55
CA ASN A 6 -40.23 0.23 13.83
C ASN A 6 -39.65 -0.39 12.54
N LYS A 7 -38.77 0.34 11.84
CA LYS A 7 -38.10 -0.14 10.61
C LYS A 7 -36.57 -0.19 10.80
N PRO A 8 -36.03 -1.18 11.54
CA PRO A 8 -34.61 -1.42 11.54
C PRO A 8 -34.22 -2.22 10.28
N SER A 9 -33.08 -1.86 9.66
CA SER A 9 -32.23 -2.72 8.79
C SER A 9 -31.96 -2.29 7.33
N THR A 10 -32.59 -1.26 6.76
CA THR A 10 -32.27 -0.86 5.37
C THR A 10 -30.98 -0.03 5.27
N ILE A 11 -30.79 0.92 6.18
CA ILE A 11 -29.62 1.84 6.18
C ILE A 11 -28.32 1.09 6.52
N ARG A 12 -28.39 0.10 7.40
CA ARG A 12 -27.24 -0.75 7.76
C ARG A 12 -26.80 -1.62 6.59
N LYS A 13 -27.75 -2.20 5.84
CA LYS A 13 -27.48 -2.98 4.62
C LYS A 13 -26.85 -2.11 3.54
N LEU A 14 -27.37 -0.90 3.33
CA LEU A 14 -26.82 0.04 2.36
C LEU A 14 -25.38 0.43 2.72
N ARG A 15 -25.10 0.72 4.00
CA ARG A 15 -23.73 0.97 4.48
C ARG A 15 -22.82 -0.24 4.29
N GLN A 16 -23.31 -1.45 4.58
CA GLN A 16 -22.52 -2.67 4.40
C GLN A 16 -22.23 -2.93 2.92
N GLN A 17 -23.19 -2.73 2.01
CA GLN A 17 -22.94 -2.86 0.57
C GLN A 17 -21.92 -1.85 0.06
N PHE A 18 -21.98 -0.60 0.52
CA PHE A 18 -20.97 0.41 0.18
C PHE A 18 -19.58 0.03 0.70
N VAL A 19 -19.48 -0.45 1.94
CA VAL A 19 -18.22 -0.93 2.52
C VAL A 19 -17.70 -2.12 1.71
N THR A 20 -18.56 -3.09 1.36
CA THR A 20 -18.17 -4.28 0.58
C THR A 20 -17.71 -3.93 -0.85
N VAL A 21 -18.34 -2.98 -1.53
CA VAL A 21 -17.93 -2.54 -2.87
C VAL A 21 -16.63 -1.72 -2.81
N MET A 22 -16.38 -0.96 -1.75
CA MET A 22 -15.09 -0.30 -1.53
C MET A 22 -13.98 -1.29 -1.14
N HIS A 23 -14.33 -2.41 -0.49
CA HIS A 23 -13.41 -3.50 -0.15
C HIS A 23 -13.33 -4.59 -1.24
N SER A 24 -14.04 -4.52 -2.37
CA SER A 24 -13.88 -5.54 -3.43
C SER A 24 -12.55 -5.43 -4.20
N GLY A 25 -11.66 -4.52 -3.79
CA GLY A 25 -10.23 -4.54 -4.12
C GLY A 25 -9.38 -5.43 -3.21
N SER A 26 -9.90 -5.87 -2.06
CA SER A 26 -9.18 -6.69 -1.06
C SER A 26 -9.33 -8.19 -1.31
N GLY A 27 -9.07 -8.62 -2.54
CA GLY A 27 -8.95 -10.04 -2.86
C GLY A 27 -7.65 -10.64 -2.32
N LEU A 28 -7.49 -11.96 -2.41
CA LEU A 28 -6.24 -12.67 -2.09
C LEU A 28 -5.01 -12.15 -2.86
N ASN A 29 -5.22 -11.32 -3.89
CA ASN A 29 -4.21 -10.74 -4.76
C ASN A 29 -4.07 -9.22 -4.57
N GLU A 30 -4.54 -8.66 -3.45
CA GLU A 30 -4.36 -7.24 -3.16
C GLU A 30 -2.87 -6.92 -2.99
N ARG A 31 -2.37 -5.99 -3.81
CA ARG A 31 -0.98 -5.53 -3.70
C ARG A 31 -0.85 -4.59 -2.50
N PRO A 32 0.30 -4.59 -1.81
CA PRO A 32 0.58 -3.59 -0.78
C PRO A 32 0.37 -2.17 -1.32
N TYR A 33 -0.17 -1.30 -0.48
CA TYR A 33 -0.17 0.13 -0.77
C TYR A 33 1.26 0.67 -0.71
N LEU A 34 1.69 1.35 -1.77
CA LEU A 34 3.01 1.96 -1.89
C LEU A 34 2.89 3.46 -2.11
N LYS A 35 3.69 4.24 -1.38
CA LYS A 35 3.95 5.64 -1.63
C LYS A 35 5.00 5.79 -2.75
N LYS A 36 5.45 7.01 -2.98
CA LYS A 36 6.60 7.31 -3.85
C LYS A 36 7.83 6.50 -3.39
N HIS A 37 8.69 6.12 -4.34
CA HIS A 37 9.91 5.36 -4.06
C HIS A 37 9.67 4.00 -3.37
N ASN A 38 8.51 3.38 -3.61
CA ASN A 38 8.20 2.03 -3.12
C ASN A 38 8.19 1.87 -1.59
N GLU A 39 8.08 2.98 -0.84
CA GLU A 39 7.87 2.93 0.60
C GLU A 39 6.43 2.48 0.90
N SER A 40 6.26 1.57 1.85
CA SER A 40 4.95 1.11 2.29
C SER A 40 4.24 2.16 3.17
N ASN A 41 3.09 1.79 3.72
CA ASN A 41 2.44 2.56 4.77
C ASN A 41 3.24 2.57 6.11
N ILE A 42 4.24 1.70 6.25
CA ILE A 42 5.16 1.66 7.40
C ILE A 42 6.44 2.43 7.03
N PRO A 43 6.78 3.52 7.74
CA PRO A 43 7.98 4.30 7.45
C PRO A 43 9.26 3.48 7.49
N GLY A 44 10.13 3.66 6.50
CA GLY A 44 11.40 2.91 6.38
C GLY A 44 11.24 1.46 5.91
N PHE A 45 10.01 1.00 5.60
CA PHE A 45 9.77 -0.33 5.06
C PHE A 45 9.41 -0.24 3.57
N TYR A 46 10.28 -0.80 2.73
CA TYR A 46 10.21 -0.72 1.27
C TYR A 46 9.88 -2.07 0.63
N ILE A 47 9.12 -2.07 -0.46
CA ILE A 47 8.66 -3.29 -1.14
C ILE A 47 8.93 -3.17 -2.64
N ILE A 48 9.59 -4.18 -3.21
CA ILE A 48 9.92 -4.28 -4.64
C ILE A 48 9.48 -5.62 -5.24
N GLY A 49 9.61 -5.76 -6.56
CA GLY A 49 9.32 -7.00 -7.28
C GLY A 49 7.83 -7.17 -7.58
N ASP A 50 7.38 -8.41 -7.70
CA ASP A 50 6.00 -8.72 -8.14
C ASP A 50 4.93 -8.15 -7.19
N LEU A 51 5.21 -8.14 -5.88
CA LEU A 51 4.35 -7.49 -4.88
C LEU A 51 4.17 -6.00 -5.15
N ALA A 52 5.19 -5.33 -5.69
CA ALA A 52 5.18 -3.93 -6.07
C ALA A 52 4.84 -3.71 -7.55
N GLY A 53 4.41 -4.75 -8.27
CA GLY A 53 4.01 -4.66 -9.67
C GLY A 53 5.11 -4.79 -10.71
N ALA A 54 6.28 -5.31 -10.33
CA ALA A 54 7.38 -5.65 -11.23
C ALA A 54 7.56 -7.18 -11.35
N PRO A 55 6.71 -7.90 -12.11
CA PRO A 55 6.72 -9.37 -12.19
C PRO A 55 7.96 -9.96 -12.88
N VAL A 56 8.65 -9.18 -13.71
CA VAL A 56 9.83 -9.65 -14.47
C VAL A 56 11.09 -9.31 -13.71
N ILE A 57 12.01 -10.28 -13.61
CA ILE A 57 13.29 -10.13 -12.89
C ILE A 57 14.03 -8.83 -13.24
N LYS A 58 14.10 -8.46 -14.53
CA LYS A 58 14.75 -7.23 -14.98
C LYS A 58 14.11 -5.98 -14.37
N TYR A 59 12.78 -5.92 -14.35
CA TYR A 59 12.06 -4.79 -13.76
C TYR A 59 12.15 -4.79 -12.23
N ALA A 60 12.10 -5.97 -11.61
CA ALA A 60 12.30 -6.10 -10.17
C ALA A 60 13.69 -5.60 -9.74
N MET A 61 14.73 -5.93 -10.52
CA MET A 61 16.09 -5.44 -10.28
C MET A 61 16.23 -3.94 -10.48
N ALA A 62 15.68 -3.39 -11.56
CA ALA A 62 15.70 -1.94 -11.80
C ALA A 62 14.98 -1.17 -10.69
N GLN A 63 13.80 -1.65 -10.28
CA GLN A 63 13.06 -1.09 -9.15
C GLN A 63 13.84 -1.20 -7.83
N GLY A 64 14.50 -2.33 -7.58
CA GLY A 64 15.39 -2.50 -6.42
C GLY A 64 16.54 -1.50 -6.40
N TYR A 65 17.17 -1.26 -7.55
CA TYR A 65 18.22 -0.25 -7.70
C TYR A 65 17.71 1.15 -7.33
N GLU A 66 16.57 1.58 -7.89
CA GLU A 66 15.97 2.88 -7.60
C GLU A 66 15.64 3.07 -6.11
N VAL A 67 15.17 2.02 -5.43
CA VAL A 67 14.88 2.05 -4.00
C VAL A 67 16.15 2.16 -3.17
N ILE A 68 17.21 1.41 -3.51
CA ILE A 68 18.48 1.47 -2.79
C ILE A 68 19.12 2.84 -2.94
N GLU A 69 19.14 3.41 -4.15
CA GLU A 69 19.62 4.77 -4.40
C GLU A 69 18.83 5.78 -3.56
N HIS A 70 17.50 5.64 -3.50
CA HIS A 70 16.68 6.49 -2.64
C HIS A 70 17.06 6.34 -1.15
N ILE A 71 17.19 5.12 -0.65
CA ILE A 71 17.58 4.86 0.74
C ILE A 71 18.95 5.48 1.03
N ALA A 72 19.92 5.36 0.13
CA ALA A 72 21.26 5.94 0.29
C ALA A 72 21.24 7.48 0.42
N THR A 73 20.23 8.15 -0.13
CA THR A 73 20.05 9.61 0.05
C THR A 73 19.45 10.03 1.40
N LEU A 74 18.96 9.08 2.20
CA LEU A 74 18.35 9.38 3.51
C LEU A 74 19.43 9.65 4.56
N LEU A 75 19.20 10.65 5.41
CA LEU A 75 20.15 11.06 6.45
C LEU A 75 20.49 9.95 7.46
N ASP A 76 19.54 9.04 7.71
CA ASP A 76 19.70 7.92 8.66
C ASP A 76 20.22 6.64 7.98
N ALA A 77 20.59 6.70 6.70
CA ALA A 77 21.15 5.56 6.00
C ALA A 77 22.56 5.25 6.52
N ILE A 78 22.77 4.00 6.92
CA ILE A 78 24.07 3.50 7.35
C ILE A 78 24.98 3.43 6.10
N GLY A 79 25.70 4.50 5.83
CA GLY A 79 26.58 4.65 4.66
C GLY A 79 26.60 6.03 4.00
N GLY A 80 25.85 7.02 4.51
CA GLY A 80 25.76 8.36 3.90
C GLY A 80 26.90 9.35 4.18
N ASP A 81 28.02 8.92 4.77
CA ASP A 81 29.17 9.80 5.08
C ASP A 81 30.53 9.10 4.90
N ASP A 82 30.78 8.55 3.71
CA ASP A 82 32.14 8.34 3.22
C ASP A 82 32.23 8.79 1.76
N GLY A 83 32.62 10.05 1.59
CA GLY A 83 32.86 10.69 0.30
C GLY A 83 34.04 10.12 -0.49
N GLU A 84 34.16 8.80 -0.66
CA GLU A 84 35.02 8.13 -1.65
C GLU A 84 34.44 6.77 -2.07
N LEU A 85 33.82 6.74 -3.25
CA LEU A 85 33.79 5.59 -4.15
C LEU A 85 33.96 6.06 -5.61
#